data_AF-A0A545VI10-F1
#
_entry.id   AF-A0A545VI10-F1
#
_cell.length_a   1.000
_cell.length_b   1.000
_cell.length_c   1.000
_cell.angle_alpha   90.00
_cell.angle_beta   90.00
_cell.angle_gamma   90.00
#
_symmetry.space_group_name_H-M   'P 1'
#
loop_
_entity.id
_entity.type
_entity.pdbx_description
1 polymer ?
#
loop_
_entity_poly.entity_id
_entity_poly.type
_entity_poly.pdbx_seq_one_letter_code
_entity_poly.pdbx_strand_id
1 'polypeptide(L)'
;MPSLFQDAPVAPILPAAIIRTITDLLTPHAAQSLPSWWQETGPLLTDLIALGAKVSSYPSAQIVWRKHQHIHDCVQQIDAVHSIIKYRLLRSVRNQALSECAAAHLTLFLGVVDAWLRSCEEYLQDESARYPNDITAFNSLYYQLGSLAKPRLITGLHAVDNLVHLFDMLQERHGHESEGHSDFASIQTPSLSND
;
A
#
# COMPACT_ATOMS: atom_id res chain seq x y z
N MET A 1 34.90 26.68 -11.86
CA MET A 1 33.58 27.05 -11.32
C MET A 1 32.79 25.77 -11.13
N PRO A 2 32.33 25.44 -9.91
CA PRO A 2 31.38 24.34 -9.75
C PRO A 2 30.06 24.72 -10.44
N SER A 3 29.41 23.74 -11.07
CA SER A 3 28.10 23.88 -11.71
C SER A 3 27.08 24.55 -10.76
N LEU A 4 26.40 25.61 -11.22
CA LEU A 4 25.28 26.26 -10.53
C LEU A 4 23.96 25.49 -10.68
N PHE A 5 23.95 24.41 -11.45
CA PHE A 5 22.83 23.47 -11.50
C PHE A 5 23.07 22.47 -10.38
N GLN A 6 22.31 22.59 -9.28
CA GLN A 6 22.08 21.45 -8.40
C GLN A 6 21.49 20.36 -9.29
N ASP A 7 22.25 19.30 -9.53
CA ASP A 7 21.76 18.13 -10.25
C ASP A 7 20.46 17.67 -9.59
N ALA A 8 19.47 17.37 -10.43
CA ALA A 8 18.23 16.74 -10.00
C ALA A 8 18.57 15.54 -9.10
N PRO A 9 18.09 15.51 -7.85
CA PRO A 9 18.48 14.44 -6.94
C PRO A 9 17.92 13.11 -7.47
N VAL A 10 18.75 12.08 -7.51
CA VAL A 10 18.34 10.75 -7.97
C VAL A 10 17.37 10.14 -6.95
N ALA A 11 16.32 9.48 -7.43
CA ALA A 11 15.37 8.78 -6.57
C ALA A 11 16.11 7.76 -5.66
N PRO A 12 15.96 7.84 -4.33
CA PRO A 12 16.69 6.98 -3.38
C PRO A 12 16.40 5.48 -3.51
N ILE A 13 15.19 5.15 -3.95
CA ILE A 13 14.73 3.78 -4.13
C ILE A 13 13.85 3.68 -5.37
N LEU A 14 13.88 2.52 -6.01
CA LEU A 14 13.03 2.25 -7.17
C LEU A 14 11.57 2.06 -6.71
N PRO A 15 10.57 2.61 -7.44
CA PRO A 15 9.16 2.36 -7.19
C PRO A 15 8.81 0.87 -7.02
N ALA A 16 9.44 0.02 -7.82
CA ALA A 16 9.25 -1.43 -7.78
C ALA A 16 9.61 -2.05 -6.42
N ALA A 17 10.60 -1.51 -5.70
CA ALA A 17 10.98 -2.01 -4.39
C ALA A 17 9.96 -1.61 -3.30
N ILE A 18 9.36 -0.41 -3.42
CA ILE A 18 8.26 0.01 -2.52
C ILE A 18 7.05 -0.90 -2.73
N ILE A 19 6.62 -1.11 -3.99
CA ILE A 19 5.51 -2.01 -4.33
C ILE A 19 5.78 -3.44 -3.87
N ARG A 20 7.00 -3.96 -4.09
CA ARG A 20 7.38 -5.30 -3.61
C ARG A 20 7.25 -5.39 -2.09
N THR A 21 7.72 -4.38 -1.36
CA THR A 21 7.62 -4.36 0.11
C THR A 21 6.16 -4.39 0.58
N ILE A 22 5.28 -3.60 -0.03
CA ILE A 22 3.83 -3.63 0.28
C ILE A 22 3.24 -5.02 -0.02
N THR A 23 3.58 -5.60 -1.17
CA THR A 23 3.11 -6.93 -1.59
C THR A 23 3.58 -8.02 -0.62
N ASP A 24 4.85 -7.99 -0.24
CA ASP A 24 5.47 -8.97 0.68
C ASP A 24 4.89 -8.86 2.08
N LEU A 25 4.46 -7.68 2.51
CA LEU A 25 3.82 -7.44 3.80
C LEU A 25 2.32 -7.80 3.80
N LEU A 26 1.65 -7.70 2.65
CA LEU A 26 0.27 -8.15 2.47
C LEU A 26 0.14 -9.68 2.40
N THR A 27 1.08 -10.37 1.76
CA THR A 27 0.98 -11.81 1.47
C THR A 27 0.81 -12.71 2.70
N PRO A 28 1.47 -12.45 3.85
CA PRO A 28 1.28 -13.23 5.08
C PRO A 28 -0.15 -13.17 5.64
N HIS A 29 -0.92 -12.12 5.33
CA HIS A 29 -2.30 -11.95 5.82
C HIS A 29 -3.34 -12.73 5.01
N ALA A 30 -3.06 -12.98 3.74
CA ALA A 30 -4.06 -13.46 2.79
C ALA A 30 -3.93 -14.96 2.43
N ALA A 31 -3.36 -15.76 3.35
CA ALA A 31 -3.33 -17.23 3.28
C ALA A 31 -2.88 -17.81 1.92
N GLN A 32 -1.66 -17.41 1.49
CA GLN A 32 -0.91 -17.85 0.29
C GLN A 32 -1.23 -17.15 -1.04
N SER A 33 -2.27 -16.32 -1.13
CA SER A 33 -2.56 -15.49 -2.32
C SER A 33 -2.77 -14.03 -1.95
N LEU A 34 -2.44 -13.09 -2.83
CA LEU A 34 -2.78 -11.68 -2.60
C LEU A 34 -4.31 -11.51 -2.54
N PRO A 35 -4.82 -10.53 -1.76
CA PRO A 35 -6.25 -10.23 -1.73
C PRO A 35 -6.79 -9.96 -3.14
N SER A 36 -8.04 -10.35 -3.41
CA SER A 36 -8.68 -10.19 -4.74
C SER A 36 -8.67 -8.73 -5.22
N TRP A 37 -8.88 -7.77 -4.30
CA TRP A 37 -8.85 -6.34 -4.58
C TRP A 37 -7.47 -5.80 -4.98
N TRP A 38 -6.39 -6.55 -4.73
CA TRP A 38 -5.04 -6.14 -5.12
C TRP A 38 -4.86 -6.08 -6.65
N GLN A 39 -5.63 -6.87 -7.41
CA GLN A 39 -5.56 -6.87 -8.87
C GLN A 39 -5.93 -5.50 -9.48
N GLU A 40 -6.87 -4.79 -8.85
CA GLU A 40 -7.32 -3.46 -9.28
C GLU A 40 -6.51 -2.35 -8.59
N THR A 41 -6.20 -2.52 -7.30
CA THR A 41 -5.53 -1.49 -6.48
C THR A 41 -4.02 -1.41 -6.77
N GLY A 42 -3.37 -2.55 -6.99
CA GLY A 42 -1.92 -2.66 -7.19
C GLY A 42 -1.40 -1.84 -8.39
N PRO A 43 -2.03 -1.91 -9.57
CA PRO A 43 -1.65 -1.08 -10.71
C PRO A 43 -1.75 0.43 -10.43
N LEU A 44 -2.87 0.88 -9.85
CA LEU A 44 -3.08 2.30 -9.52
C LEU A 44 -2.05 2.81 -8.50
N LEU A 45 -1.76 1.99 -7.48
CA LEU A 45 -0.72 2.32 -6.50
C LEU A 45 0.68 2.34 -7.13
N THR A 46 0.94 1.45 -8.09
CA THR A 46 2.21 1.43 -8.84
C THR A 46 2.41 2.71 -9.62
N ASP A 47 1.38 3.16 -10.35
CA ASP A 47 1.42 4.41 -11.11
C ASP A 47 1.58 5.62 -10.19
N LEU A 48 0.90 5.62 -9.04
CA LEU A 48 1.01 6.69 -8.06
C LEU A 48 2.41 6.79 -7.45
N ILE A 49 3.01 5.66 -7.07
CA ILE A 49 4.38 5.63 -6.53
C ILE A 49 5.40 6.01 -7.62
N ALA A 50 5.19 5.59 -8.87
CA ALA A 50 6.04 5.99 -9.98
C ALA A 50 6.00 7.51 -10.21
N LEU A 51 4.80 8.11 -10.13
CA LEU A 51 4.63 9.55 -10.21
C LEU A 51 5.29 10.27 -9.03
N GLY A 52 5.14 9.76 -7.80
CA GLY A 52 5.83 10.31 -6.62
C GLY A 52 7.36 10.26 -6.75
N ALA A 53 7.91 9.17 -7.30
CA ALA A 53 9.35 9.05 -7.55
C ALA A 53 9.83 10.05 -8.62
N LYS A 54 9.02 10.28 -9.67
CA LYS A 54 9.28 11.34 -10.66
C LYS A 54 9.33 12.72 -9.98
N VAL A 55 8.35 13.06 -9.13
CA VAL A 55 8.33 14.34 -8.39
C VAL A 55 9.55 14.48 -7.47
N SER A 56 9.95 13.39 -6.82
CA SER A 56 11.14 13.37 -5.97
C SER A 56 12.44 13.70 -6.70
N SER A 57 12.47 13.54 -8.03
CA SER A 57 13.62 13.90 -8.87
C SER A 57 13.63 15.37 -9.29
N TYR A 58 12.61 16.16 -8.95
CA TYR A 58 12.59 17.58 -9.31
C TYR A 58 13.61 18.37 -8.48
N PRO A 59 14.40 19.27 -9.11
CA PRO A 59 15.50 19.96 -8.42
C PRO A 59 15.09 20.74 -7.16
N SER A 60 13.87 21.31 -7.12
CA SER A 60 13.36 22.06 -5.97
C SER A 60 12.57 21.22 -4.96
N ALA A 61 12.33 19.93 -5.22
CA ALA A 61 11.51 19.06 -4.39
C ALA A 61 12.29 18.43 -3.20
N GLN A 62 13.08 19.23 -2.47
CA GLN A 62 13.97 18.72 -1.42
C GLN A 62 13.24 18.00 -0.27
N ILE A 63 12.08 18.52 0.14
CA ILE A 63 11.27 17.91 1.20
C ILE A 63 10.74 16.54 0.75
N VAL A 64 10.23 16.48 -0.48
CA VAL A 64 9.75 15.25 -1.11
C VAL A 64 10.86 14.21 -1.18
N TRP A 65 12.04 14.62 -1.65
CA TRP A 65 13.20 13.75 -1.76
C TRP A 65 13.63 13.18 -0.39
N ARG A 66 13.69 14.00 0.67
CA ARG A 66 14.03 13.53 2.02
C ARG A 66 13.02 12.51 2.56
N LYS A 67 11.73 12.74 2.33
CA LYS A 67 10.68 11.77 2.70
C LYS A 67 10.80 10.48 1.89
N HIS A 68 11.17 10.56 0.61
CA HIS A 68 11.47 9.38 -0.21
C HIS A 68 12.68 8.61 0.32
N GLN A 69 13.73 9.30 0.80
CA GLN A 69 14.88 8.68 1.45
C GLN A 69 14.45 7.91 2.72
N HIS A 70 13.54 8.46 3.52
CA HIS A 70 13.04 7.74 4.70
C HIS A 70 12.33 6.43 4.32
N ILE A 71 11.62 6.37 3.18
CA ILE A 71 11.05 5.10 2.69
C ILE A 71 12.15 4.08 2.43
N HIS A 72 13.25 4.48 1.79
CA HIS A 72 14.39 3.60 1.55
C HIS A 72 14.94 3.02 2.85
N ASP A 73 15.12 3.86 3.86
CA ASP A 73 15.63 3.45 5.17
C ASP A 73 14.66 2.47 5.86
N CYS A 74 13.35 2.70 5.76
CA CYS A 74 12.33 1.78 6.27
C CYS A 74 12.39 0.40 5.58
N VAL A 75 12.55 0.34 4.25
CA VAL A 75 12.67 -0.93 3.52
C VAL A 75 13.84 -1.74 4.05
N GLN A 76 15.01 -1.11 4.25
CA GLN A 76 16.19 -1.80 4.78
C GLN A 76 15.95 -2.36 6.20
N GLN A 77 15.24 -1.62 7.05
CA GLN A 77 14.92 -2.07 8.41
C GLN A 77 13.95 -3.26 8.42
N ILE A 78 12.91 -3.21 7.58
CA ILE A 78 11.94 -4.30 7.43
C ILE A 78 12.66 -5.58 6.96
N ASP A 79 13.51 -5.47 5.94
CA ASP A 79 14.29 -6.59 5.41
C ASP A 79 15.21 -7.20 6.48
N ALA A 80 15.85 -6.36 7.30
CA ALA A 80 16.71 -6.81 8.40
C ALA A 80 15.94 -7.59 9.46
N VAL A 81 14.78 -7.10 9.91
CA VAL A 81 13.93 -7.78 10.90
C VAL A 81 13.42 -9.11 10.33
N HIS A 82 12.91 -9.11 9.10
CA HIS A 82 12.41 -10.33 8.45
C HIS A 82 13.52 -11.37 8.27
N SER A 83 14.75 -10.95 7.97
CA SER A 83 15.91 -11.83 7.91
C SER A 83 16.20 -12.47 9.28
N ILE A 84 16.22 -11.67 10.36
CA ILE A 84 16.43 -12.18 11.73
C ILE A 84 15.37 -13.23 12.08
N ILE A 85 14.08 -12.93 11.84
CA ILE A 85 12.99 -13.86 12.09
C ILE A 85 13.18 -15.16 11.30
N LYS A 86 13.52 -15.07 10.01
CA LYS A 86 13.71 -16.23 9.13
C LYS A 86 14.84 -17.15 9.56
N TYR A 87 15.97 -16.58 10.00
CA TYR A 87 17.20 -17.33 10.30
C TYR A 87 17.37 -17.70 11.78
N ARG A 88 16.74 -16.99 12.72
CA ARG A 88 16.95 -17.19 14.16
C ARG A 88 15.82 -17.93 14.85
N LEU A 89 14.61 -17.97 14.28
CA LEU A 89 13.47 -18.62 14.92
C LEU A 89 13.22 -20.04 14.39
N LEU A 90 12.79 -20.92 15.30
CA LEU A 90 12.29 -22.25 14.96
C LEU A 90 11.06 -22.14 14.06
N ARG A 91 10.85 -23.13 13.19
CA ARG A 91 9.83 -23.11 12.13
C ARG A 91 8.42 -22.77 12.62
N SER A 92 8.00 -23.30 13.77
CA SER A 92 6.68 -23.06 14.35
C SER A 92 6.50 -21.61 14.79
N VAL A 93 7.51 -21.02 15.43
CA VAL A 93 7.50 -19.63 15.92
C VAL A 93 7.70 -18.64 14.78
N ARG A 94 8.51 -19.00 13.78
CA ARG A 94 8.83 -18.16 12.63
C ARG A 94 7.61 -17.71 11.86
N ASN A 95 6.70 -18.63 11.53
CA ASN A 95 5.55 -18.28 10.70
C ASN A 95 4.59 -17.33 11.43
N GLN A 96 4.39 -17.56 12.73
CA GLN A 96 3.58 -16.68 13.57
C GLN A 96 4.22 -15.29 13.69
N ALA A 97 5.51 -15.24 14.03
CA ALA A 97 6.23 -13.97 14.16
C ALA A 97 6.27 -13.18 12.83
N LEU A 98 6.44 -13.85 11.69
CA LEU A 98 6.38 -13.20 10.37
C LEU A 98 5.00 -12.61 10.09
N SER A 99 3.93 -13.32 10.43
CA SER A 99 2.56 -12.84 10.20
C SER A 99 2.25 -11.62 11.06
N GLU A 100 2.55 -11.67 12.37
CA GLU A 100 2.33 -10.56 13.30
C GLU A 100 3.18 -9.33 12.93
N CYS A 101 4.48 -9.53 12.63
CA CYS A 101 5.36 -8.44 12.23
C CYS A 101 4.94 -7.83 10.89
N ALA A 102 4.49 -8.65 9.93
CA ALA A 102 4.05 -8.15 8.63
C ALA A 102 2.84 -7.21 8.74
N ALA A 103 1.90 -7.47 9.65
CA ALA A 103 0.77 -6.56 9.92
C ALA A 103 1.25 -5.19 10.41
N ALA A 104 2.04 -5.20 11.49
CA ALA A 104 2.53 -3.96 12.08
C ALA A 104 3.41 -3.17 11.10
N HIS A 105 4.31 -3.86 10.39
CA HIS A 105 5.15 -3.23 9.37
C HIS A 105 4.34 -2.71 8.18
N LEU A 106 3.27 -3.39 7.75
CA LEU A 106 2.41 -2.91 6.67
C LEU A 106 1.79 -1.56 7.04
N THR A 107 1.15 -1.46 8.21
CA THR A 107 0.52 -0.21 8.67
C THR A 107 1.53 0.93 8.76
N LEU A 108 2.69 0.68 9.38
CA LEU A 108 3.73 1.69 9.52
C LEU A 108 4.30 2.12 8.15
N PHE A 109 4.58 1.16 7.28
CA PHE A 109 5.16 1.42 5.97
C PHE A 109 4.18 2.20 5.07
N LEU A 110 2.89 1.83 5.06
CA LEU A 110 1.85 2.57 4.36
C LEU A 110 1.73 4.00 4.87
N GLY A 111 1.85 4.23 6.18
CA GLY A 111 1.85 5.57 6.76
C GLY A 111 3.03 6.43 6.27
N VAL A 112 4.23 5.85 6.15
CA VAL A 112 5.41 6.58 5.61
C VAL A 112 5.25 6.86 4.12
N VAL A 113 4.76 5.89 3.34
CA VAL A 113 4.51 6.06 1.91
C VAL A 113 3.43 7.14 1.67
N ASP A 114 2.35 7.13 2.45
CA ASP A 114 1.28 8.14 2.38
C ASP A 114 1.81 9.55 2.71
N ALA A 115 2.59 9.69 3.78
CA ALA A 115 3.16 10.97 4.18
C ALA A 115 4.14 11.55 3.14
N TRP A 116 4.81 10.68 2.37
CA TRP A 116 5.62 11.05 1.22
C TRP A 116 4.75 11.45 0.02
N LEU A 117 3.76 10.64 -0.36
CA LEU A 117 2.87 10.96 -1.47
C LEU A 117 2.12 12.28 -1.24
N ARG A 118 1.64 12.55 -0.01
CA ARG A 118 1.07 13.86 0.34
C ARG A 118 2.04 15.01 0.13
N SER A 119 3.33 14.83 0.44
CA SER A 119 4.32 15.86 0.14
C SER A 119 4.56 16.07 -1.35
N CYS A 120 4.44 15.02 -2.16
CA CYS A 120 4.45 15.15 -3.62
C CYS A 120 3.26 15.98 -4.10
N GLU A 121 2.07 15.73 -3.54
CA GLU A 121 0.85 16.47 -3.84
C GLU A 121 1.00 17.95 -3.48
N GLU A 122 1.37 18.25 -2.24
CA GLU A 122 1.58 19.61 -1.73
C GLU A 122 2.57 20.38 -2.62
N TYR A 123 3.71 19.76 -2.94
CA TYR A 123 4.69 20.36 -3.84
C TYR A 123 4.11 20.63 -5.24
N LEU A 124 3.35 19.69 -5.80
CA LEU A 124 2.73 19.85 -7.12
C LEU A 124 1.60 20.88 -7.13
N GLN A 125 0.90 21.09 -6.01
CA GLN A 125 -0.08 22.16 -5.85
C GLN A 125 0.62 23.52 -5.86
N ASP A 126 1.69 23.67 -5.08
CA ASP A 126 2.50 24.89 -5.01
C ASP A 126 3.15 25.24 -6.37
N GLU A 127 3.61 24.22 -7.10
CA GLU A 127 4.26 24.35 -8.41
C GLU A 127 3.29 24.02 -9.57
N SER A 128 1.98 24.16 -9.37
CA SER A 128 0.95 23.75 -10.34
C SER A 128 1.07 24.46 -11.70
N ALA A 129 1.57 25.70 -11.73
CA ALA A 129 1.85 26.41 -12.98
C ALA A 129 3.01 25.78 -13.77
N ARG A 130 3.95 25.14 -13.08
CA ARG A 130 5.15 24.51 -13.66
C ARG A 130 4.92 23.05 -14.03
N TYR A 131 4.09 22.34 -13.25
CA TYR A 131 3.81 20.92 -13.43
C TYR A 131 2.30 20.59 -13.53
N PRO A 132 1.54 21.24 -14.44
CA PRO A 132 0.07 21.10 -14.48
C PRO A 132 -0.40 19.69 -14.82
N ASN A 133 0.36 18.97 -15.65
CA ASN A 133 0.03 17.60 -16.03
C ASN A 133 0.23 16.62 -14.88
N ASP A 134 1.26 16.82 -14.06
CA ASP A 134 1.58 15.92 -12.97
C ASP A 134 0.58 16.05 -11.82
N ILE A 135 0.18 17.28 -11.45
CA ILE A 135 -0.87 17.47 -10.44
C ILE A 135 -2.21 16.88 -10.91
N THR A 136 -2.55 17.03 -12.20
CA THR A 136 -3.76 16.43 -12.78
C THR A 136 -3.72 14.90 -12.71
N ALA A 137 -2.57 14.31 -13.06
CA ALA A 137 -2.37 12.86 -12.97
C ALA A 137 -2.45 12.37 -11.52
N PHE A 138 -1.86 13.10 -10.58
CA PHE A 138 -1.89 12.80 -9.14
C PHE A 138 -3.35 12.75 -8.64
N ASN A 139 -4.12 13.80 -8.90
CA ASN A 139 -5.53 13.89 -8.52
C ASN A 139 -6.38 12.78 -9.16
N SER A 140 -6.11 12.44 -10.43
CA SER A 140 -6.81 11.36 -11.13
C SER A 140 -6.57 10.00 -10.48
N LEU A 141 -5.32 9.69 -10.14
CA LEU A 141 -4.96 8.42 -9.49
C LEU A 141 -5.57 8.32 -8.07
N TYR A 142 -5.52 9.39 -7.28
CA TYR A 142 -6.18 9.44 -5.97
C TYR A 142 -7.69 9.25 -6.09
N TYR A 143 -8.33 9.89 -7.07
CA TYR A 143 -9.75 9.72 -7.31
C TYR A 143 -10.11 8.28 -7.69
N GLN A 144 -9.31 7.64 -8.56
CA GLN A 144 -9.50 6.25 -8.96
C GLN A 144 -9.33 5.29 -7.78
N LEU A 145 -8.24 5.42 -7.00
CA LEU A 145 -8.03 4.66 -5.76
C LEU A 145 -9.20 4.85 -4.78
N GLY A 146 -9.63 6.09 -4.58
CA GLY A 146 -10.78 6.43 -3.75
C GLY A 146 -12.07 5.77 -4.23
N SER A 147 -12.28 5.67 -5.54
CA SER A 147 -13.46 5.05 -6.13
C SER A 147 -13.57 3.55 -5.88
N LEU A 148 -12.45 2.85 -5.73
CA LEU A 148 -12.43 1.42 -5.37
C LEU A 148 -12.95 1.17 -3.95
N ALA A 149 -12.81 2.15 -3.05
CA ALA A 149 -13.34 2.10 -1.68
C ALA A 149 -14.80 2.61 -1.54
N LYS A 150 -15.31 3.36 -2.53
CA LYS A 150 -16.64 4.01 -2.49
C LYS A 150 -17.85 3.08 -2.34
N PRO A 151 -17.89 1.79 -2.75
CA PRO A 151 -19.07 0.94 -2.55
C PRO A 151 -19.51 0.79 -1.08
N ARG A 152 -18.73 1.25 -0.10
CA ARG A 152 -19.01 1.15 1.34
C ARG A 152 -19.33 2.46 2.06
N LEU A 153 -19.37 3.60 1.36
CA LEU A 153 -19.91 4.84 1.92
C LEU A 153 -21.45 4.83 1.89
N ILE A 154 -22.07 3.83 2.53
CA ILE A 154 -23.53 3.75 2.70
C ILE A 154 -24.02 4.86 3.67
N THR A 155 -23.11 5.57 4.33
CA THR A 155 -23.42 6.59 5.33
C THR A 155 -22.50 7.81 5.26
N GLY A 156 -22.46 8.50 4.12
CA GLY A 156 -22.22 9.95 4.06
C GLY A 156 -20.96 10.57 4.67
N LEU A 157 -19.97 9.81 5.14
CA LEU A 157 -18.78 10.35 5.79
C LEU A 157 -17.54 9.50 5.49
N HIS A 158 -16.48 10.22 5.11
CA HIS A 158 -15.09 9.83 4.89
C HIS A 158 -14.72 9.44 3.45
N ALA A 159 -14.20 10.44 2.72
CA ALA A 159 -13.29 10.14 1.62
C ALA A 159 -12.12 9.27 2.13
N VAL A 160 -11.46 8.54 1.25
CA VAL A 160 -10.21 7.85 1.60
C VAL A 160 -9.20 8.91 2.06
N ASP A 161 -9.02 9.05 3.37
CA ASP A 161 -8.14 10.08 3.93
C ASP A 161 -6.67 9.75 3.73
N ASN A 162 -6.28 8.46 3.78
CA ASN A 162 -4.90 7.99 3.61
C ASN A 162 -4.84 6.52 3.16
N LEU A 163 -3.65 6.07 2.74
CA LEU A 163 -3.43 4.68 2.30
C LEU A 163 -3.71 3.62 3.36
N VAL A 164 -3.52 3.92 4.65
CA VAL A 164 -3.84 2.98 5.74
C VAL A 164 -5.34 2.72 5.77
N HIS A 165 -6.13 3.80 5.81
CA HIS A 165 -7.59 3.74 5.79
C HIS A 165 -8.13 3.07 4.51
N LEU A 166 -7.49 3.30 3.36
CA LEU A 166 -7.82 2.60 2.11
C LEU A 166 -7.70 1.08 2.28
N PHE A 167 -6.58 0.62 2.83
CA PHE A 167 -6.31 -0.80 2.98
C PHE A 167 -7.21 -1.44 4.04
N ASP A 168 -7.49 -0.75 5.15
CA ASP A 168 -8.44 -1.20 6.16
C ASP A 168 -9.83 -1.43 5.55
N MET A 169 -10.34 -0.45 4.79
CA MET A 169 -11.64 -0.58 4.11
C MET A 169 -11.69 -1.71 3.08
N LEU A 170 -10.59 -1.94 2.34
CA LEU A 170 -10.49 -3.03 1.38
C LEU A 170 -10.36 -4.41 2.07
N GLN A 171 -9.72 -4.47 3.24
CA GLN A 171 -9.58 -5.70 4.00
C GLN A 171 -10.89 -6.13 4.67
N GLU A 172 -11.66 -5.19 5.20
CA GLU A 172 -13.03 -5.44 5.69
C GLU A 172 -13.97 -5.93 4.57
N ARG A 173 -13.70 -5.57 3.30
CA ARG A 173 -14.45 -6.09 2.14
C ARG A 173 -14.30 -7.59 2.00
N HIS A 174 -13.06 -8.06 2.10
CA HIS A 174 -12.74 -9.46 1.92
C HIS A 174 -13.25 -10.35 3.06
N GLY A 175 -13.27 -9.83 4.30
CA GLY A 175 -13.87 -10.54 5.45
C GLY A 175 -15.35 -10.84 5.24
N HIS A 176 -16.14 -9.83 4.81
CA HIS A 176 -17.57 -10.00 4.54
C HIS A 176 -17.88 -10.86 3.29
N GLU A 177 -17.05 -10.79 2.24
CA GLU A 177 -17.20 -11.66 1.06
C GLU A 177 -16.91 -13.13 1.39
N SER A 178 -15.99 -13.40 2.33
CA SER A 178 -15.67 -14.76 2.79
C SER A 178 -16.73 -15.35 3.73
N GLU A 179 -17.38 -14.53 4.56
CA GLU A 179 -18.47 -14.98 5.43
C GLU A 179 -19.77 -15.25 4.65
N GLY A 180 -20.00 -14.55 3.54
CA GLY A 180 -21.17 -14.74 2.65
C GLY A 180 -21.18 -16.03 1.81
N HIS A 181 -20.14 -16.86 1.90
CA HIS A 181 -20.06 -18.16 1.20
C HIS A 181 -20.18 -19.38 2.15
N SER A 182 -20.49 -19.18 3.44
CA SER A 182 -20.60 -20.28 4.42
C SER A 182 -22.02 -20.83 4.64
N ASP A 183 -23.05 -20.34 3.96
CA ASP A 183 -24.43 -20.82 4.14
C ASP A 183 -25.01 -21.31 2.83
N PHE A 184 -24.73 -22.56 2.43
CA PHE A 184 -25.64 -23.45 1.67
C PHE A 184 -25.01 -24.84 1.46
N ALA A 185 -24.52 -25.47 2.53
CA ALA A 185 -24.45 -26.94 2.56
C ALA A 185 -25.70 -27.43 3.28
N SER A 186 -26.82 -27.49 2.56
CA SER A 186 -28.05 -28.14 3.02
C SER A 186 -27.72 -29.54 3.50
N ILE A 187 -27.85 -29.75 4.81
CA ILE A 187 -27.83 -31.07 5.43
C ILE A 187 -29.04 -31.84 4.88
N GLN A 188 -28.83 -32.69 3.89
CA GLN A 188 -29.77 -33.75 3.57
C GLN A 188 -29.65 -34.81 4.66
N THR A 189 -30.51 -34.72 5.67
CA THR A 189 -30.76 -35.82 6.61
C THR A 189 -31.38 -37.00 5.85
N PRO A 190 -30.81 -38.22 5.93
CA PRO A 190 -31.49 -39.40 5.39
C PRO A 190 -32.70 -39.72 6.28
N SER A 191 -33.89 -39.72 5.68
CA SER A 191 -35.12 -40.25 6.27
C SER A 191 -35.00 -41.76 6.42
N LEU A 192 -34.76 -42.22 7.65
CA LEU A 192 -34.96 -43.60 8.05
C LEU A 192 -36.47 -43.84 8.18
N SER A 193 -37.06 -44.47 7.17
CA SER A 193 -38.36 -45.12 7.31
C SER A 193 -38.14 -46.45 8.04
N ASN A 194 -38.67 -46.56 9.25
CA ASN A 194 -39.00 -47.84 9.86
C ASN A 194 -40.48 -48.14 9.57
N ASP A 195 -40.71 -49.43 9.31
CA ASP A 195 -41.97 -50.16 9.09
C ASP A 195 -42.50 -50.24 7.65
#